data_AF-Q32QA0-F1
#
_entry.id   AF-Q32QA0-F1
#
_cell.length_a   1.000
_cell.length_b   1.000
_cell.length_c   1.000
_cell.angle_alpha   90.00
_cell.angle_beta   90.00
_cell.angle_gamma   90.00
#
_symmetry.space_group_name_H-M   'P 1'
#
loop_
_entity.id
_entity.type
_entity.pdbx_description
1 polymer ?
#
loop_
_entity_poly.entity_id
_entity_poly.type
_entity_poly.pdbx_seq_one_letter_code
_entity_poly.pdbx_strand_id
1 'polypeptide(L)'
;MSAEPNTSAIFDENQESSSNSPESPTNESEASVTDEAKTVTDKAASSEEFSFLGGMTIDTLQEEIDTLKQQLEEQTQQVDAYKKRYITLAAEFDNFRKRTAKEKEELETKIKGKTLMEILGVVDNFERARTQIKPANDGEMGIHKSYQGVYKTLVDSLKRLGVSPMRPEGSTL
;
A
#
# COMPACT_ATOMS: atom_id res chain seq x y z
N MET A 1 -24.28 -5.76 39.19
CA MET A 1 -23.04 -5.50 38.42
C MET A 1 -22.85 -6.68 37.51
N SER A 2 -23.21 -6.51 36.24
CA SER A 2 -23.11 -7.55 35.22
C SER A 2 -21.64 -7.71 34.83
N ALA A 3 -21.13 -8.93 34.91
CA ALA A 3 -19.82 -9.30 34.40
C ALA A 3 -20.03 -10.17 33.15
N GLU A 4 -19.58 -9.66 31.99
CA GLU A 4 -19.46 -10.44 30.77
C GLU A 4 -18.04 -11.05 30.68
N PRO A 5 -17.90 -12.29 30.19
CA PRO A 5 -16.58 -12.90 30.01
C PRO A 5 -16.00 -12.56 28.63
N ASN A 6 -14.85 -11.90 28.66
CA ASN A 6 -13.64 -12.15 27.90
C ASN A 6 -13.72 -13.09 26.68
N THR A 7 -13.58 -12.55 25.46
CA THR A 7 -13.13 -13.34 24.30
C THR A 7 -12.41 -12.44 23.28
N SER A 8 -11.10 -12.28 23.42
CA SER A 8 -10.25 -11.88 22.30
C SER A 8 -8.99 -12.76 22.30
N ALA A 9 -9.12 -13.94 21.71
CA ALA A 9 -7.97 -14.73 21.30
C ALA A 9 -7.30 -14.01 20.12
N ILE A 10 -6.21 -13.33 20.42
CA ILE A 10 -5.25 -12.84 19.44
C ILE A 10 -4.42 -14.06 19.03
N PHE A 11 -4.63 -14.53 17.80
CA PHE A 11 -3.76 -15.52 17.17
C PHE A 11 -2.73 -14.76 16.33
N ASP A 12 -1.49 -14.93 16.76
CA ASP A 12 -0.25 -14.47 16.15
C ASP A 12 0.17 -15.57 15.15
N GLU A 13 0.31 -15.29 13.86
CA GLU A 13 1.24 -16.08 13.04
C GLU A 13 1.77 -15.35 11.81
N ASN A 14 3.09 -15.32 11.81
CA ASN A 14 4.07 -14.85 10.85
C ASN A 14 4.15 -15.80 9.63
N GLN A 15 4.27 -15.30 8.39
CA GLN A 15 5.21 -15.90 7.42
C GLN A 15 5.40 -15.09 6.13
N GLU A 16 6.65 -15.16 5.67
CA GLU A 16 7.26 -14.54 4.51
C GLU A 16 6.80 -15.11 3.16
N SER A 17 7.17 -14.35 2.13
CA SER A 17 7.75 -14.80 0.86
C SER A 17 6.89 -14.89 -0.41
N SER A 18 7.53 -14.31 -1.42
CA SER A 18 7.58 -14.71 -2.82
C SER A 18 6.67 -13.99 -3.81
N SER A 19 7.36 -13.19 -4.62
CA SER A 19 7.01 -12.75 -5.96
C SER A 19 6.34 -13.84 -6.78
N ASN A 20 5.31 -13.48 -7.54
CA ASN A 20 5.16 -14.05 -8.87
C ASN A 20 4.46 -13.09 -9.82
N SER A 21 5.21 -12.67 -10.85
CA SER A 21 4.71 -12.04 -12.07
C SER A 21 4.34 -13.16 -13.05
N PRO A 22 3.20 -13.14 -13.77
CA PRO A 22 2.98 -14.09 -14.85
C PRO A 22 3.49 -13.51 -16.17
N GLU A 23 4.54 -14.12 -16.70
CA GLU A 23 4.92 -14.04 -18.13
C GLU A 23 3.96 -14.87 -18.98
N SER A 24 3.50 -14.29 -20.08
CA SER A 24 2.81 -14.98 -21.18
C SER A 24 3.82 -15.62 -22.14
N PRO A 25 3.44 -16.70 -22.85
CA PRO A 25 3.99 -16.94 -24.17
C PRO A 25 2.88 -17.06 -25.23
N THR A 26 2.94 -16.14 -26.19
CA THR A 26 2.44 -16.30 -27.56
C THR A 26 3.41 -17.18 -28.35
N ASN A 27 2.91 -18.16 -29.11
CA ASN A 27 3.62 -18.59 -30.31
C ASN A 27 2.64 -19.18 -31.35
N GLU A 28 2.54 -18.51 -32.48
CA GLU A 28 1.94 -19.01 -33.72
C GLU A 28 3.01 -19.79 -34.51
N SER A 29 2.66 -20.92 -35.10
CA SER A 29 3.38 -21.46 -36.25
C SER A 29 2.48 -22.37 -37.08
N GLU A 30 2.14 -21.91 -38.27
CA GLU A 30 1.52 -22.68 -39.35
C GLU A 30 2.54 -23.56 -40.08
N ALA A 31 2.02 -24.65 -40.66
CA ALA A 31 2.32 -25.21 -42.00
C ALA A 31 2.69 -26.71 -42.07
N SER A 32 1.77 -27.46 -42.71
CA SER A 32 1.99 -28.21 -43.97
C SER A 32 2.41 -29.71 -43.98
N VAL A 33 1.44 -30.57 -44.39
CA VAL A 33 1.52 -31.66 -45.42
C VAL A 33 2.23 -32.98 -44.99
N THR A 34 1.81 -34.24 -45.25
CA THR A 34 0.96 -34.96 -46.24
C THR A 34 0.50 -36.34 -45.69
N ASP A 35 -0.69 -36.77 -46.14
CA ASP A 35 -1.14 -38.10 -46.57
C ASP A 35 -0.41 -39.41 -46.16
N GLU A 36 -1.14 -40.34 -45.52
CA GLU A 36 -1.17 -41.74 -45.96
C GLU A 36 -2.40 -42.48 -45.37
N ALA A 37 -3.17 -43.12 -46.26
CA ALA A 37 -4.37 -43.89 -45.97
C ALA A 37 -4.10 -45.25 -45.29
N LYS A 38 -4.97 -45.64 -44.36
CA LYS A 38 -5.22 -47.06 -44.08
C LYS A 38 -6.68 -47.32 -43.70
N THR A 39 -7.38 -47.96 -44.61
CA THR A 39 -8.71 -48.55 -44.47
C THR A 39 -8.70 -49.76 -43.53
N VAL A 40 -9.64 -49.83 -42.59
CA VAL A 40 -10.17 -51.10 -42.03
C VAL A 40 -11.68 -50.96 -41.80
N THR A 41 -12.39 -51.49 -42.79
CA THR A 41 -13.63 -52.30 -42.77
C THR A 41 -14.48 -52.41 -41.50
N ASP A 42 -15.74 -52.00 -41.67
CA ASP A 42 -17.01 -52.53 -41.12
C ASP A 42 -16.97 -53.50 -39.93
N LYS A 43 -17.62 -53.07 -38.84
CA LYS A 43 -18.42 -53.98 -38.02
C LYS A 43 -19.61 -53.24 -37.41
N ALA A 44 -20.76 -53.47 -38.03
CA ALA A 44 -22.08 -53.20 -37.47
C ALA A 44 -22.18 -53.77 -36.04
N ALA A 45 -22.47 -52.89 -35.09
CA ALA A 45 -22.84 -53.24 -33.73
C ALA A 45 -23.99 -52.33 -33.27
N SER A 46 -25.15 -52.97 -33.14
CA SER A 46 -26.26 -52.65 -32.24
C SER A 46 -26.89 -51.26 -32.32
N SER A 47 -28.07 -51.20 -32.97
CA SER A 47 -28.95 -50.04 -33.05
C SER A 47 -29.82 -49.84 -31.80
N GLU A 48 -29.38 -50.23 -30.61
CA GLU A 48 -30.21 -50.18 -29.39
C GLU A 48 -29.73 -49.17 -28.32
N GLU A 49 -28.56 -48.55 -28.47
CA GLU A 49 -28.13 -47.46 -27.56
C GLU A 49 -28.60 -46.06 -28.00
N PHE A 50 -29.27 -45.93 -29.14
CA PHE A 50 -29.73 -44.64 -29.68
C PHE A 50 -31.15 -44.25 -29.26
N SER A 51 -31.84 -45.07 -28.45
CA SER A 51 -33.25 -44.81 -28.09
C SER A 51 -33.42 -43.87 -26.89
N PHE A 52 -32.36 -43.54 -26.15
CA PHE A 52 -32.46 -42.65 -24.98
C PHE A 52 -32.29 -41.16 -25.34
N LEU A 53 -31.78 -40.84 -26.54
CA LEU A 53 -31.66 -39.46 -27.04
C LEU A 53 -32.88 -39.00 -27.85
N GLY A 54 -33.88 -39.87 -28.06
CA GLY A 54 -35.00 -39.66 -28.99
C GLY A 54 -36.12 -38.72 -28.53
N GLY A 55 -35.89 -37.88 -27.52
CA GLY A 55 -36.91 -36.96 -26.98
C GLY A 55 -36.66 -35.49 -27.24
N MET A 56 -35.44 -35.10 -27.64
CA MET A 56 -35.08 -33.70 -27.85
C MET A 56 -35.05 -33.42 -29.35
N THR A 57 -35.96 -32.56 -29.81
CA THR A 57 -35.92 -32.08 -31.19
C THR A 57 -34.72 -31.16 -31.37
N ILE A 58 -34.16 -31.09 -32.58
CA ILE A 58 -33.05 -30.18 -32.90
C ILE A 58 -33.37 -28.74 -32.45
N ASP A 59 -34.62 -28.33 -32.56
CA ASP A 59 -35.11 -27.02 -32.12
C ASP A 59 -34.96 -26.82 -30.59
N THR A 60 -35.29 -27.82 -29.78
CA THR A 60 -35.14 -27.74 -28.31
C THR A 60 -33.67 -27.66 -27.87
N LEU A 61 -32.77 -28.37 -28.56
CA LEU A 61 -31.32 -28.27 -28.30
C LEU A 61 -30.78 -26.90 -28.71
N GLN A 62 -31.30 -26.32 -29.79
CA GLN A 62 -30.89 -25.00 -30.27
C GLN A 62 -31.33 -23.89 -29.29
N GLU A 63 -32.56 -23.95 -28.76
CA GLU A 63 -33.04 -23.05 -27.71
C GLU A 63 -32.19 -23.15 -26.43
N GLU A 64 -31.83 -24.36 -26.00
CA GLU A 64 -30.96 -24.57 -24.83
C GLU A 64 -29.55 -24.01 -25.05
N ILE A 65 -28.98 -24.19 -26.25
CA ILE A 65 -27.69 -23.59 -26.60
C ILE A 65 -27.76 -22.06 -26.56
N ASP A 66 -28.83 -21.47 -27.09
CA ASP A 66 -28.96 -20.01 -27.15
C ASP A 66 -29.21 -19.40 -25.76
N THR A 67 -29.97 -20.08 -24.90
CA THR A 67 -30.12 -19.67 -23.48
C THR A 67 -28.80 -19.79 -22.70
N LEU A 68 -28.04 -20.86 -22.88
CA LEU A 68 -26.72 -21.02 -22.26
C LEU A 68 -25.72 -19.96 -22.73
N LYS A 69 -25.71 -19.62 -24.03
CA LYS A 69 -24.89 -18.53 -24.56
C LYS A 69 -25.27 -17.19 -23.94
N GLN A 70 -26.56 -16.92 -23.77
CA GLN A 70 -27.03 -15.69 -23.14
C GLN A 70 -26.59 -15.61 -21.67
N GLN A 71 -26.71 -16.70 -20.91
CA GLN A 71 -26.23 -16.77 -19.53
C GLN A 71 -24.71 -16.60 -19.42
N LEU A 72 -23.95 -17.19 -20.35
CA LEU A 72 -22.49 -17.07 -20.40
C LEU A 72 -22.07 -15.62 -20.69
N GLU A 73 -22.74 -14.97 -21.63
CA GLU A 73 -22.50 -13.56 -21.95
C GLU A 73 -22.82 -12.66 -20.74
N GLU A 74 -23.96 -12.86 -20.08
CA GLU A 74 -24.33 -12.11 -18.89
C GLU A 74 -23.33 -12.31 -17.74
N GLN A 75 -22.90 -13.55 -17.49
CA GLN A 75 -21.87 -13.83 -16.49
C GLN A 75 -20.52 -13.21 -16.85
N THR A 76 -20.14 -13.23 -18.13
CA THR A 76 -18.89 -12.61 -18.60
C THR A 76 -18.93 -11.10 -18.36
N GLN A 77 -20.04 -10.44 -18.69
CA GLN A 77 -20.24 -9.02 -18.42
C GLN A 77 -20.19 -8.68 -16.93
N GLN A 78 -20.79 -9.51 -16.07
CA GLN A 78 -20.72 -9.33 -14.62
C GLN A 78 -19.27 -9.46 -14.12
N VAL A 79 -18.56 -10.49 -14.55
CA VAL A 79 -17.15 -10.71 -14.19
C VAL A 79 -16.28 -9.52 -14.60
N ASP A 80 -16.47 -9.00 -15.81
CA ASP A 80 -15.69 -7.86 -16.29
C ASP A 80 -16.04 -6.56 -15.56
N ALA A 81 -17.31 -6.35 -15.20
CA ALA A 81 -17.73 -5.25 -14.34
C ALA A 81 -17.07 -5.32 -12.95
N TYR A 82 -17.02 -6.51 -12.34
CA TYR A 82 -16.35 -6.71 -11.05
C TYR A 82 -14.83 -6.52 -11.15
N LYS A 83 -14.19 -7.05 -12.20
CA LYS A 83 -12.75 -6.84 -12.43
C LYS A 83 -12.42 -5.35 -12.57
N LYS A 84 -13.22 -4.61 -13.35
CA LYS A 84 -13.04 -3.17 -13.51
C LYS A 84 -13.16 -2.45 -12.16
N ARG A 85 -14.20 -2.77 -11.38
CA ARG A 85 -14.40 -2.20 -10.04
C ARG A 85 -13.25 -2.54 -9.11
N TYR A 86 -12.74 -3.77 -9.16
CA TYR A 86 -11.61 -4.21 -8.35
C TYR A 86 -10.33 -3.44 -8.69
N ILE A 87 -10.02 -3.26 -9.98
CA ILE A 87 -8.85 -2.49 -10.43
C ILE A 87 -8.96 -1.04 -9.95
N THR A 88 -10.13 -0.42 -10.09
CA THR A 88 -10.36 0.95 -9.60
C THR A 88 -10.21 1.03 -8.08
N LEU A 89 -10.80 0.11 -7.33
CA LEU A 89 -10.70 0.09 -5.87
C LEU A 89 -9.26 -0.12 -5.40
N ALA A 90 -8.49 -0.99 -6.08
CA ALA A 90 -7.08 -1.20 -5.79
C ALA A 90 -6.28 0.08 -6.01
N ALA A 91 -6.55 0.82 -7.10
CA ALA A 91 -5.92 2.11 -7.37
C ALA A 91 -6.30 3.19 -6.35
N GLU A 92 -7.58 3.26 -5.96
CA GLU A 92 -8.05 4.17 -4.90
C GLU A 92 -7.39 3.87 -3.56
N PHE A 93 -7.20 2.59 -3.23
CA PHE A 93 -6.54 2.19 -2.00
C PHE A 93 -5.05 2.54 -1.98
N ASP A 94 -4.34 2.35 -3.10
CA ASP A 94 -2.93 2.77 -3.21
C ASP A 94 -2.81 4.31 -3.08
N ASN A 95 -3.70 5.06 -3.74
CA ASN A 95 -3.77 6.51 -3.60
C ASN A 95 -4.06 6.93 -2.14
N PHE A 96 -4.99 6.24 -1.47
CA PHE A 96 -5.29 6.49 -0.07
C PHE A 96 -4.06 6.25 0.82
N ARG A 97 -3.35 5.11 0.66
CA ARG A 97 -2.13 4.83 1.44
C ARG A 97 -1.06 5.90 1.24
N LYS A 98 -0.81 6.29 -0.01
CA LYS A 98 0.16 7.36 -0.33
C LYS A 98 -0.23 8.69 0.30
N ARG A 99 -1.51 9.07 0.20
CA ARG A 99 -2.03 10.29 0.81
C ARG A 99 -1.90 10.25 2.34
N THR A 100 -2.33 9.17 2.97
CA THR A 100 -2.27 9.02 4.43
C THR A 100 -0.84 9.02 4.95
N ALA A 101 0.11 8.42 4.23
CA ALA A 101 1.53 8.48 4.60
C ALA A 101 2.05 9.93 4.59
N LYS A 102 1.72 10.68 3.54
CA LYS A 102 2.08 12.09 3.40
C LYS A 102 1.43 12.97 4.48
N GLU A 103 0.13 12.81 4.71
CA GLU A 103 -0.60 13.53 5.77
C GLU A 103 -0.01 13.27 7.16
N LYS A 104 0.44 12.04 7.43
CA LYS A 104 1.10 11.68 8.69
C LYS A 104 2.45 12.38 8.85
N GLU A 105 3.26 12.43 7.80
CA GLU A 105 4.55 13.13 7.79
C GLU A 105 4.38 14.65 7.98
N GLU A 106 3.40 15.24 7.28
CA GLU A 106 3.05 16.65 7.42
C GLU A 106 2.56 16.97 8.83
N LEU A 107 1.73 16.10 9.41
CA LEU A 107 1.23 16.24 10.77
C LEU A 107 2.37 16.16 11.80
N GLU A 108 3.29 15.21 11.63
CA GLU A 108 4.47 15.08 12.48
C GLU A 108 5.32 16.35 12.43
N THR A 109 5.58 16.88 11.23
CA THR A 109 6.34 18.12 11.04
C THR A 109 5.63 19.32 11.67
N LYS A 110 4.31 19.42 11.52
CA LYS A 110 3.49 20.49 12.11
C LYS A 110 3.51 20.45 13.64
N ILE A 111 3.39 19.26 14.23
CA ILE A 111 3.45 19.09 15.68
C ILE A 111 4.85 19.47 16.19
N LYS A 112 5.91 18.96 15.55
CA LYS A 112 7.30 19.35 15.89
C LYS A 112 7.47 20.86 15.83
N GLY A 113 7.05 21.51 14.75
CA GLY A 113 7.14 22.96 14.58
C GLY A 113 6.41 23.72 15.68
N LYS A 114 5.18 23.32 16.03
CA LYS A 114 4.42 23.94 17.12
C LYS A 114 5.11 23.80 18.48
N THR A 115 5.59 22.60 18.82
CA THR A 115 6.29 22.37 20.08
C THR A 115 7.60 23.15 20.17
N LEU A 116 8.35 23.19 19.06
CA LEU A 116 9.62 23.93 19.00
C LEU A 116 9.41 25.45 19.11
N MET A 117 8.31 25.98 18.59
CA MET A 117 7.97 27.41 18.70
C MET A 117 7.83 27.86 20.15
N GLU A 118 7.24 27.03 21.02
CA GLU A 118 7.16 27.31 22.47
C GLU A 118 8.54 27.28 23.15
N ILE A 119 9.45 26.43 22.66
CA ILE A 119 10.82 26.32 23.20
C ILE A 119 11.69 27.52 22.78
N LEU A 120 11.40 28.19 21.66
CA LEU A 120 12.17 29.34 21.18
C LEU A 120 12.24 30.47 22.24
N GLY A 121 11.15 30.75 22.96
CA GLY A 121 11.17 31.75 24.02
C GLY A 121 12.15 31.39 25.16
N VAL A 122 12.38 30.10 25.42
CA VAL A 122 13.41 29.65 26.36
C VAL A 122 14.80 29.91 25.79
N VAL A 123 15.03 29.58 24.51
CA VAL A 123 16.30 29.85 23.82
C VAL A 123 16.62 31.35 23.85
N ASP A 124 15.65 32.21 23.58
CA ASP A 124 15.80 33.67 23.64
C ASP A 124 16.20 34.16 25.04
N ASN A 125 15.62 33.55 26.09
CA ASN A 125 15.99 33.85 27.48
C ASN A 125 17.44 33.43 27.78
N PHE A 126 17.89 32.29 27.25
CA PHE A 126 19.30 31.90 27.32
C PHE A 126 20.19 32.91 26.56
N GLU A 127 19.83 33.33 25.35
CA GLU A 127 20.62 34.32 24.63
C GLU A 127 20.71 35.65 25.39
N ARG A 128 19.58 36.12 25.94
CA ARG A 128 19.51 37.31 26.80
C ARG A 128 20.40 37.16 28.03
N ALA A 129 20.26 36.07 28.79
CA ALA A 129 21.07 35.83 29.98
C ALA A 129 22.57 35.78 29.64
N ARG A 130 22.94 35.17 28.51
CA ARG A 130 24.33 35.12 28.03
C ARG A 130 24.95 36.51 27.85
N THR A 131 24.17 37.49 27.38
CA THR A 131 24.66 38.87 27.18
C THR A 131 24.75 39.67 28.49
N GLN A 132 24.04 39.24 29.53
CA GLN A 132 23.96 39.94 30.81
C GLN A 132 24.93 39.40 31.86
N ILE A 133 25.29 38.11 31.78
CA ILE A 133 26.24 37.49 32.71
C ILE A 133 27.64 38.08 32.48
N LYS A 134 28.14 38.79 33.49
CA LYS A 134 29.51 39.33 33.54
C LYS A 134 30.18 38.80 34.79
N PRO A 135 30.92 37.67 34.71
CA PRO A 135 31.56 37.08 35.88
C PRO A 135 32.68 38.01 36.39
N ALA A 136 32.65 38.32 37.69
CA ALA A 136 33.60 39.20 38.37
C ALA A 136 34.63 38.44 39.22
N ASN A 137 34.35 37.17 39.56
CA ASN A 137 35.24 36.31 40.35
C ASN A 137 35.33 34.88 39.76
N ASP A 138 36.27 34.09 40.29
CA ASP A 138 36.55 32.73 39.79
C ASP A 138 35.36 31.75 40.01
N GLY A 139 34.59 31.94 41.08
CA GLY A 139 33.38 31.16 41.34
C GLY A 139 32.28 31.43 40.28
N GLU A 140 32.04 32.69 39.96
CA GLU A 140 31.13 33.12 38.90
C GLU A 140 31.61 32.69 37.52
N MET A 141 32.93 32.64 37.29
CA MET A 141 33.52 32.09 36.07
C MET A 141 33.17 30.61 35.89
N GLY A 142 33.18 29.83 36.98
CA GLY A 142 32.75 28.43 36.99
C GLY A 142 31.28 28.28 36.61
N ILE A 143 30.40 29.12 37.16
CA ILE A 143 28.97 29.15 36.84
C ILE A 143 28.75 29.58 35.37
N HIS A 144 29.49 30.55 34.87
CA HIS A 144 29.41 30.97 33.47
C HIS A 144 29.83 29.83 32.52
N LYS A 145 30.85 29.03 32.86
CA LYS A 145 31.24 27.86 32.07
C LYS A 145 30.16 26.77 32.05
N SER A 146 29.55 26.46 33.19
CA SER A 146 28.47 25.46 33.24
C SER A 146 27.26 25.92 32.43
N TYR A 147 26.91 27.21 32.52
CA TYR A 147 25.88 27.85 31.71
C TYR A 147 26.12 27.68 30.20
N GLN A 148 27.32 28.01 29.72
CA GLN A 148 27.68 27.84 28.31
C GLN A 148 27.60 26.37 27.86
N GLY A 149 27.95 25.43 28.75
CA GLY A 149 27.81 23.99 28.51
C GLY A 149 26.36 23.59 28.29
N VAL A 150 25.45 24.00 29.18
CA VAL A 150 24.01 23.71 29.06
C VAL A 150 23.43 24.35 27.79
N TYR A 151 23.79 25.60 27.50
CA TYR A 151 23.34 26.28 26.27
C TYR A 151 23.79 25.53 25.01
N LYS A 152 25.04 25.06 24.96
CA LYS A 152 25.54 24.26 23.85
C LYS A 152 24.75 22.96 23.68
N THR A 153 24.49 22.23 24.76
CA THR A 153 23.69 21.00 24.72
C THR A 153 22.26 21.25 24.22
N LEU A 154 21.65 22.37 24.61
CA LEU A 154 20.34 22.79 24.10
C LEU A 154 20.38 23.01 22.58
N VAL A 155 21.33 23.81 22.09
CA VAL A 155 21.48 24.10 20.65
C VAL A 155 21.76 22.82 19.84
N ASP A 156 22.63 21.95 20.34
CA ASP A 156 22.95 20.70 19.66
C ASP A 156 21.74 19.74 19.65
N SER A 157 20.90 19.77 20.69
CA SER A 157 19.64 19.01 20.72
C SER A 157 18.65 19.51 19.69
N LEU A 158 18.52 20.83 19.52
CA LEU A 158 17.66 21.44 18.49
C LEU A 158 18.16 21.12 17.06
N LYS A 159 19.48 21.11 16.84
CA LYS A 159 20.07 20.66 15.57
C LYS A 159 19.73 19.22 15.25
N ARG A 160 19.80 18.32 16.23
CA ARG A 160 19.41 16.91 16.05
C ARG A 160 17.91 16.75 15.74
N LEU A 161 17.08 17.68 16.17
CA LEU A 161 15.66 17.75 15.80
C LEU A 161 15.43 18.38 14.41
N GLY A 162 16.50 18.72 13.66
CA GLY A 162 16.42 19.29 12.32
C GLY A 162 16.28 20.81 12.30
N VAL A 163 16.45 21.49 13.43
CA VAL A 163 16.31 22.95 13.54
C VAL A 163 17.66 23.62 13.46
N SER A 164 17.76 24.67 12.64
CA SER A 164 18.95 25.52 12.57
C SER A 164 18.57 26.98 12.78
N PRO A 165 19.43 27.79 13.42
CA PRO A 165 19.23 29.22 13.51
C PRO A 165 19.12 29.83 12.12
N MET A 166 18.08 30.64 11.89
CA MET A 166 17.93 31.42 10.66
C MET A 166 18.71 32.73 10.80
N ARG A 167 19.41 33.16 9.76
CA ARG A 167 20.04 34.49 9.75
C ARG A 167 18.95 35.56 9.63
N PRO A 168 19.07 36.69 10.35
CA PRO A 168 18.16 37.82 10.16
C PRO A 168 18.33 38.41 8.75
N GLU A 169 17.21 38.65 8.07
CA GLU A 169 17.12 39.35 6.79
C GLU A 169 17.86 40.70 6.90
N GLY A 170 18.90 40.90 6.08
CA GLY A 170 19.73 42.11 6.08
C GLY A 170 21.20 41.92 6.51
N SER A 171 21.61 40.72 6.90
CA SER A 171 23.04 40.40 7.12
C SER A 171 23.72 39.98 5.80
N THR A 172 24.04 40.97 4.96
CA THR A 172 24.96 40.78 3.82
C THR A 172 26.40 40.65 4.33
N LEU A 173 27.13 39.71 3.73
CA LEU A 173 28.55 39.33 3.90
C LEU A 173 29.46 40.29 4.67
#